data_AF-U5WTC4-F1
#
_entry.id   AF-U5WTC4-F1
#
_cell.length_a   1.000
_cell.length_b   1.000
_cell.length_c   1.000
_cell.angle_alpha   90.00
_cell.angle_beta   90.00
_cell.angle_gamma   90.00
#
_symmetry.space_group_name_H-M   'P 1'
#
loop_
_entity.id
_entity.type
_entity.pdbx_description
1 polymer ?
#
loop_
_entity_poly.entity_id
_entity_poly.type
_entity_poly.pdbx_seq_one_letter_code
_entity_poly.pdbx_strand_id
1 'polypeptide(L)'
;MDRRSGRHYRTPVGSHPYGDGFVLPLTHGTHTDWYRNLMAAGDGALDWKGHWKGRSYRLERPELDSGVEPMWVWPASERIMLQSAGIHDFVWLHQRAEPGPREICHRQQLLSAI
;
A
#
# COMPACT_ATOMS: atom_id res chain seq x y z
N MET A 1 -11.78 8.45 16.87
CA MET A 1 -10.81 9.56 16.75
C MET A 1 -10.25 9.90 18.12
N ASP A 2 -8.93 9.84 18.31
CA ASP A 2 -8.26 10.63 19.34
C ASP A 2 -7.68 11.90 18.70
N ARG A 3 -7.84 13.04 19.38
CA ARG A 3 -7.51 14.38 18.87
C ARG A 3 -6.20 14.86 19.48
N ARG A 4 -5.03 14.37 19.04
CA ARG A 4 -3.77 15.14 19.24
C ARG A 4 -2.50 14.72 18.51
N SER A 5 -2.52 13.79 17.57
CA SER A 5 -1.31 13.54 16.79
C SER A 5 -1.63 13.10 15.38
N GLY A 6 -1.53 14.03 14.43
CA GLY A 6 -1.32 13.74 13.01
C GLY A 6 0.08 13.13 12.78
N ARG A 7 0.44 12.15 13.61
CA ARG A 7 1.72 11.48 13.57
C ARG A 7 1.59 10.43 12.49
N HIS A 8 2.29 10.62 11.39
CA HIS A 8 2.46 9.59 10.37
C HIS A 8 2.99 8.34 11.09
N TYR A 9 2.12 7.35 11.32
CA TYR A 9 2.49 6.08 11.93
C TYR A 9 3.33 5.31 10.91
N ARG A 10 4.64 5.49 10.99
CA ARG A 10 5.60 4.80 10.13
C ARG A 10 5.95 3.46 10.76
N THR A 11 5.04 2.50 10.65
CA THR A 11 5.35 1.11 10.99
C THR A 11 6.09 0.51 9.79
N PRO A 12 7.31 -0.03 9.95
CA PRO A 12 7.98 -0.77 8.89
C PRO A 12 7.28 -2.13 8.75
N VAL A 13 6.16 -2.14 8.03
CA VAL A 13 5.51 -3.36 7.58
C VAL A 13 6.08 -3.70 6.21
N GLY A 14 6.38 -4.98 5.99
CA GLY A 14 6.66 -5.44 4.64
C GLY A 14 5.44 -5.12 3.77
N SER A 15 5.66 -4.66 2.55
CA SER A 15 4.57 -4.31 1.64
C SER A 15 4.96 -4.74 0.24
N HIS A 16 4.10 -5.50 -0.40
CA HIS A 16 4.30 -5.93 -1.78
C HIS A 16 3.17 -5.42 -2.67
N PRO A 17 3.46 -5.08 -3.94
CA PRO A 17 2.41 -4.74 -4.90
C PRO A 17 1.46 -5.93 -5.10
N TYR A 18 0.16 -5.68 -5.04
CA TYR A 18 -0.89 -6.69 -5.19
C TYR A 18 -2.11 -6.06 -5.86
N GLY A 19 -2.55 -6.64 -6.99
CA GLY A 19 -3.62 -6.07 -7.81
C GLY A 19 -3.29 -4.64 -8.27
N ASP A 20 -4.21 -3.72 -8.00
CA ASP A 20 -4.05 -2.28 -8.23
C ASP A 20 -3.46 -1.51 -7.03
N GLY A 21 -2.93 -2.22 -6.04
CA GLY A 21 -2.47 -1.62 -4.79
C GLY A 21 -1.36 -2.39 -4.10
N PHE A 22 -1.42 -2.44 -2.77
CA PHE A 22 -0.39 -3.05 -1.93
C PHE A 22 -1.00 -3.94 -0.87
N VAL A 23 -0.37 -5.08 -0.64
CA VAL A 23 -0.71 -6.00 0.45
C VAL A 23 0.32 -5.90 1.57
N LEU A 24 -0.19 -5.79 2.80
CA LEU A 24 0.59 -5.66 4.02
C LEU A 24 0.23 -6.81 4.98
N PRO A 25 1.21 -7.49 5.59
CA PRO A 25 0.95 -8.56 6.54
C PRO A 25 0.56 -7.98 7.91
N LEU A 26 -0.48 -8.53 8.53
CA LEU A 26 -0.88 -8.16 9.89
C LEU A 26 -0.07 -8.96 10.91
N THR A 27 1.19 -8.54 11.13
CA THR A 27 2.12 -9.22 12.04
C THR A 27 1.59 -9.41 13.47
N HIS A 28 0.76 -8.47 13.93
CA HIS A 28 0.09 -8.51 15.24
C HIS A 28 -1.44 -8.63 15.12
N GLY A 29 -1.92 -9.02 13.94
CA GLY A 29 -3.34 -9.19 13.65
C GLY A 29 -4.14 -7.89 13.61
N THR A 30 -5.47 -8.04 13.57
CA THR A 30 -6.45 -6.95 13.46
C THR A 30 -6.57 -6.08 14.73
N HIS A 31 -5.93 -6.47 15.83
CA HIS A 31 -5.90 -5.68 17.05
C HIS A 31 -4.87 -4.55 17.02
N THR A 32 -3.97 -4.55 16.03
CA THR A 32 -2.90 -3.55 15.98
C THR A 32 -3.46 -2.15 15.78
N ASP A 33 -2.98 -1.18 16.57
CA ASP A 33 -3.48 0.21 16.51
C ASP A 33 -3.36 0.83 15.12
N TRP A 34 -2.30 0.52 14.36
CA TRP A 34 -2.16 1.04 13.00
C TRP A 34 -3.24 0.49 12.06
N TYR A 35 -3.62 -0.79 12.20
CA TYR A 35 -4.69 -1.39 11.39
C TYR A 35 -6.04 -0.80 11.78
N ARG A 36 -6.32 -0.66 13.09
CA ARG A 36 -7.56 -0.04 13.57
C ARG A 36 -7.69 1.41 13.10
N ASN A 37 -6.60 2.17 13.13
CA ASN A 37 -6.57 3.54 12.64
C ASN A 37 -6.75 3.59 11.12
N LEU A 38 -6.11 2.68 10.38
CA LEU A 38 -6.26 2.57 8.93
C LEU A 38 -7.70 2.24 8.54
N MET A 39 -8.32 1.25 9.18
CA MET A 39 -9.73 0.89 8.97
C MET A 39 -10.68 2.03 9.35
N ALA A 40 -10.36 2.79 10.41
CA ALA A 40 -11.16 3.94 10.83
C ALA A 40 -11.01 5.16 9.91
N ALA A 41 -9.84 5.35 9.28
CA ALA A 41 -9.59 6.41 8.32
C ALA A 41 -10.18 6.07 6.93
N GLY A 42 -10.08 4.80 6.52
CA GLY A 42 -10.45 4.34 5.17
C GLY A 42 -9.39 4.65 4.10
N ASP A 43 -8.33 5.36 4.47
CA ASP A 43 -7.20 5.71 3.61
C ASP A 43 -5.89 5.84 4.39
N GLY A 44 -4.78 5.82 3.67
CA GLY A 44 -3.43 5.92 4.22
C GLY A 44 -2.39 6.32 3.18
N ALA A 45 -1.16 6.53 3.64
CA ALA A 45 -0.01 6.77 2.79
C ALA A 45 1.09 5.75 3.08
N LEU A 46 1.57 5.07 2.04
CA LEU A 46 2.64 4.08 2.12
C LEU A 46 3.90 4.64 1.49
N ASP A 47 4.97 4.74 2.26
CA ASP A 47 6.30 5.06 1.76
C ASP A 47 7.03 3.77 1.38
N TRP A 48 6.92 3.36 0.11
CA TRP A 48 7.50 2.11 -0.36
C TRP A 48 8.94 2.33 -0.79
N LYS A 49 9.88 1.67 -0.09
CA LYS A 49 11.32 1.70 -0.37
C LYS A 49 11.79 0.47 -1.15
N GLY A 50 11.03 0.08 -2.17
CA GLY A 50 11.38 -1.04 -3.05
C GLY A 50 12.65 -0.81 -3.88
N HIS A 51 12.77 -1.56 -4.96
CA HIS A 51 14.00 -1.63 -5.77
C HIS A 51 14.34 -0.33 -6.53
N TRP A 52 13.36 0.55 -6.71
CA TRP A 52 13.53 1.87 -7.32
C TRP A 52 13.25 2.93 -6.27
N LYS A 53 13.98 4.06 -6.34
CA LYS A 53 13.90 5.26 -5.45
C LYS A 53 12.58 5.34 -4.68
N GLY A 54 12.65 5.34 -3.35
CA GLY A 54 11.47 5.27 -2.48
C GLY A 54 10.38 6.25 -2.90
N ARG A 55 9.15 5.75 -3.06
CA ARG A 55 7.99 6.50 -3.55
C ARG A 55 6.86 6.39 -2.53
N SER A 56 6.21 7.53 -2.29
CA SER A 56 5.02 7.57 -1.44
C SER A 56 3.76 7.35 -2.29
N TYR A 57 2.94 6.38 -1.90
CA TYR A 57 1.67 6.04 -2.54
C TYR A 57 0.52 6.40 -1.61
N ARG A 58 -0.52 7.05 -2.15
CA ARG A 58 -1.79 7.22 -1.43
C ARG A 58 -2.64 5.98 -1.67
N LEU A 59 -3.01 5.31 -0.59
CA LEU A 59 -3.77 4.08 -0.61
C LEU A 59 -5.14 4.33 0.03
N GLU A 60 -6.17 3.68 -0.49
CA GLU A 60 -7.54 3.80 0.00
C GLU A 60 -8.21 2.43 0.02
N ARG A 61 -9.41 2.37 0.63
CA ARG A 61 -10.22 1.15 0.70
C ARG A 61 -9.44 -0.04 1.30
N PRO A 62 -9.07 0.01 2.59
CA PRO A 62 -8.42 -1.12 3.23
C PRO A 62 -9.40 -2.30 3.34
N GLU A 63 -9.01 -3.45 2.78
CA GLU A 63 -9.77 -4.69 2.77
C GLU A 63 -8.97 -5.77 3.51
N LEU A 64 -9.63 -6.51 4.42
CA LEU A 64 -9.00 -7.63 5.12
C LEU A 64 -9.04 -8.86 4.22
N ASP A 65 -7.87 -9.36 3.86
CA ASP A 65 -7.70 -10.56 3.04
C ASP A 65 -6.95 -11.61 3.87
N SER A 66 -7.67 -12.61 4.35
CA SER A 66 -7.09 -13.78 5.05
C SER A 66 -6.80 -14.94 4.08
N GLY A 67 -6.71 -14.64 2.78
CA GLY A 67 -6.61 -15.62 1.71
C GLY A 67 -5.20 -16.14 1.45
N VAL A 68 -5.12 -17.26 0.73
CA VAL A 68 -3.85 -17.82 0.25
C VAL A 68 -3.25 -17.01 -0.91
N GLU A 69 -4.09 -16.31 -1.68
CA GLU A 69 -3.72 -15.48 -2.84
C GLU A 69 -2.66 -14.41 -2.49
N PRO A 70 -2.85 -13.53 -1.49
CA PRO A 70 -1.85 -12.54 -1.11
C PRO A 70 -0.54 -13.17 -0.61
N MET A 71 -0.59 -14.39 -0.05
CA MET A 71 0.60 -15.10 0.42
C MET A 71 1.53 -15.48 -0.75
N TRP A 72 0.99 -15.72 -1.95
CA TRP A 72 1.80 -16.04 -3.14
C TRP A 72 2.58 -14.85 -3.72
N VAL A 73 2.26 -13.62 -3.34
CA VAL A 73 3.02 -12.43 -3.75
C VAL A 73 4.43 -12.43 -3.15
N TRP A 74 4.56 -12.99 -1.95
CA TRP A 74 5.82 -13.00 -1.20
C TRP A 74 6.78 -14.06 -1.77
N PRO A 75 8.10 -13.84 -1.78
CA PRO A 75 9.07 -14.88 -2.11
C PRO A 75 9.05 -16.01 -1.07
N ALA A 76 9.47 -17.22 -1.47
CA ALA A 76 9.30 -18.43 -0.66
C ALA A 76 9.92 -18.34 0.76
N SER A 77 11.08 -17.69 0.91
CA SER A 77 11.71 -17.48 2.22
C SER A 77 10.87 -16.59 3.14
N GLU A 78 10.30 -15.51 2.59
CA GLU A 78 9.45 -14.56 3.31
C GLU A 78 8.10 -15.20 3.67
N ARG A 79 7.54 -16.05 2.79
CA ARG A 79 6.36 -16.87 3.12
C ARG A 79 6.59 -17.77 4.32
N ILE A 80 7.71 -18.50 4.33
CA ILE A 80 8.05 -19.39 5.46
C ILE A 80 8.21 -18.58 6.75
N MET A 81 8.85 -17.41 6.68
CA MET A 81 8.95 -16.50 7.82
C MET A 81 7.56 -16.06 8.33
N LEU A 82 6.69 -15.59 7.44
CA LEU A 82 5.33 -15.14 7.78
C LEU A 82 4.50 -16.27 8.40
N GLN A 83 4.53 -17.45 7.80
CA GLN A 83 3.86 -18.65 8.32
C GLN A 83 4.39 -19.05 9.70
N SER A 84 5.71 -19.08 9.88
CA SER A 84 6.33 -19.42 11.17
C SER A 84 6.03 -18.40 12.27
N ALA A 85 5.77 -17.15 11.90
CA ALA A 85 5.34 -16.08 12.80
C ALA A 85 3.83 -16.08 13.08
N GLY A 86 3.05 -17.02 12.51
CA GLY A 86 1.60 -17.10 12.68
C GLY A 86 0.83 -15.99 11.94
N ILE A 87 1.43 -15.39 10.91
CA ILE A 87 0.86 -14.25 10.18
C ILE A 87 0.09 -14.76 8.97
N HIS A 88 -1.22 -14.84 9.11
CA HIS A 88 -2.12 -15.39 8.09
C HIS A 88 -3.09 -14.34 7.54
N ASP A 89 -3.23 -13.22 8.26
CA ASP A 89 -4.08 -12.12 7.86
C ASP A 89 -3.27 -11.04 7.15
N PHE A 90 -3.80 -10.57 6.04
CA PHE A 90 -3.24 -9.49 5.26
C PHE A 90 -4.27 -8.38 5.11
N VAL A 91 -3.80 -7.16 5.00
CA VAL A 91 -4.64 -6.04 4.56
C VAL A 91 -4.20 -5.64 3.17
N TRP A 92 -5.15 -5.66 2.25
CA TRP A 92 -4.99 -5.11 0.92
C TRP A 92 -5.48 -3.67 0.92
N LEU A 93 -4.66 -2.76 0.42
CA LEU A 93 -5.11 -1.40 0.15
C LEU A 93 -4.95 -1.11 -1.33
N HIS A 94 -5.96 -0.49 -1.92
CA HIS A 94 -5.97 -0.08 -3.31
C HIS A 94 -5.15 1.18 -3.48
N GLN A 95 -4.31 1.26 -4.51
CA GLN A 95 -3.66 2.53 -4.83
C GLN A 95 -4.73 3.48 -5.33
N ARG A 96 -4.86 4.63 -4.67
CA ARG A 96 -5.65 5.72 -5.24
C ARG A 96 -4.97 6.10 -6.54
N ALA A 97 -5.64 5.86 -7.66
CA ALA A 97 -5.18 6.31 -8.95
C ALA A 97 -4.91 7.82 -8.82
N GLU A 98 -3.65 8.23 -8.91
CA GLU A 98 -3.36 9.63 -9.17
C GLU A 98 -4.06 9.92 -10.49
N PRO A 99 -4.87 11.00 -10.61
CA PRO A 99 -5.42 11.37 -11.90
C PRO A 99 -4.22 11.43 -12.84
N GLY A 100 -4.22 10.53 -13.83
CA GLY A 100 -3.11 10.38 -14.77
C GLY A 100 -2.72 11.76 -15.29
N PRO A 101 -1.45 11.96 -15.69
CA PRO A 101 -1.00 13.26 -16.17
C PRO A 101 -2.06 13.75 -17.14
N ARG A 102 -2.73 14.86 -16.79
CA ARG A 102 -3.79 15.45 -17.61
C ARG A 102 -3.25 15.38 -19.02
N GLU A 103 -3.89 14.59 -19.88
CA GLU A 103 -3.61 14.65 -21.31
C GLU A 103 -3.70 16.13 -21.63
N ILE A 104 -2.54 16.75 -21.84
CA ILE A 104 -2.44 18.11 -22.28
C ILE A 104 -3.03 17.98 -23.67
N CYS A 105 -4.33 18.27 -23.77
CA CYS A 105 -5.10 18.26 -24.98
C CYS A 105 -4.23 18.91 -26.05
N HIS A 106 -3.72 18.08 -26.96
CA HIS A 106 -2.69 18.43 -27.92
C HIS A 106 -3.34 19.33 -28.97
N ARG A 107 -3.54 20.59 -28.61
CA ARG A 107 -4.08 21.63 -29.48
C ARG A 107 -3.31 22.93 -29.25
N GLN A 108 -2.08 22.97 -29.76
CA GLN A 108 -1.54 24.12 -30.50
C GLN A 108 -0.12 23.78 -30.98
N GLN A 109 0.00 23.57 -32.30
CA GLN A 109 0.93 24.24 -33.22
C GLN A 109 2.21 24.87 -32.64
N LEU A 110 3.37 24.52 -33.24
CA LEU A 110 4.47 25.38 -33.71
C LEU A 110 5.65 24.47 -34.15
N LEU A 111 5.80 24.24 -35.46
CA LEU A 111 6.84 24.80 -36.36
C LEU A 111 8.26 24.24 -36.15
N SER A 112 8.75 23.66 -37.25
CA SER A 112 10.06 23.18 -37.67
C SER A 112 11.34 23.70 -36.98
N ALA A 113 12.36 22.85 -36.89
CA ALA A 113 13.67 23.07 -37.52
C ALA A 113 14.55 21.80 -37.47
N ILE A 114 14.93 21.36 -38.68
CA ILE A 114 16.00 20.46 -39.17
C ILE A 114 16.34 19.22 -38.31
#